data_AF-A0A951BIU8-F1
#
_entry.id   AF-A0A951BIU8-F1
#
_cell.length_a   1.000
_cell.length_b   1.000
_cell.length_c   1.000
_cell.angle_alpha   90.00
_cell.angle_beta   90.00
_cell.angle_gamma   90.00
#
_symmetry.space_group_name_H-M   'P 1'
#
loop_
_entity.id
_entity.type
_entity.pdbx_description
1 polymer ?
#
loop_
_entity_poly.entity_id
_entity_poly.type
_entity_poly.pdbx_seq_one_letter_code
_entity_poly.pdbx_strand_id
1 'polypeptide(L)'
;MRASGYLLAATLFAASGGAALAADQDFTLVNHTGRQIDNVYVSKVSSNSWEEDVMGKDTLDAGKSVDISFARGERGCHWDLLVKYHSGGQDSWSNVNLCDVSTVTLFRDENGHVRADSE
;
A
#
# COMPACT_ATOMS: atom_id res chain seq x y z
N MET A 1 21.65 25.94 62.28
CA MET A 1 20.39 25.77 61.53
C MET A 1 20.72 25.78 60.05
N ARG A 2 20.23 24.78 59.33
CA ARG A 2 20.43 24.55 57.88
C ARG A 2 19.55 25.50 57.07
N ALA A 3 20.03 25.98 55.93
CA ALA A 3 19.21 26.06 54.72
C ALA A 3 20.12 26.34 53.50
N SER A 4 20.40 25.29 52.74
CA SER A 4 20.98 25.37 51.40
C SER A 4 19.90 25.88 50.43
N GLY A 5 20.20 26.94 49.66
CA GLY A 5 19.34 27.41 48.58
C GLY A 5 19.62 26.62 47.30
N TYR A 6 18.59 25.95 46.77
CA TYR A 6 18.68 25.05 45.62
C TYR A 6 18.79 25.82 44.29
N LEU A 7 19.66 25.32 43.41
CA LEU A 7 19.87 25.81 42.04
C LEU A 7 18.61 25.63 41.18
N LEU A 8 18.32 26.64 40.35
CA LEU A 8 17.43 26.55 39.20
C LEU A 8 17.98 25.56 38.17
N ALA A 9 17.15 24.62 37.71
CA ALA A 9 17.37 23.90 36.47
C ALA A 9 16.04 23.77 35.73
N ALA A 10 15.81 24.66 34.77
CA ALA A 10 14.71 24.55 33.81
C ALA A 10 15.19 23.65 32.66
N THR A 11 14.76 22.40 32.65
CA THR A 11 15.03 21.44 31.56
C THR A 11 14.09 21.74 30.39
N LEU A 12 14.64 22.30 29.31
CA LEU A 12 13.97 22.34 28.01
C LEU A 12 13.88 20.93 27.44
N PHE A 13 12.66 20.38 27.41
CA PHE A 13 12.36 19.19 26.60
C PHE A 13 12.31 19.62 25.12
N ALA A 14 13.39 19.38 24.38
CA ALA A 14 13.37 19.46 22.93
C ALA A 14 12.57 18.25 22.39
N ALA A 15 11.32 18.49 21.99
CA ALA A 15 10.54 17.50 21.26
C ALA A 15 11.17 17.33 19.86
N SER A 16 11.96 16.27 19.69
CA SER A 16 12.39 15.82 18.37
C SER A 16 11.19 15.25 17.61
N GLY A 17 10.45 16.12 16.93
CA GLY A 17 9.49 15.71 15.91
C GLY A 17 10.24 15.04 14.76
N GLY A 18 10.29 13.71 14.76
CA GLY A 18 10.73 12.96 13.60
C GLY A 18 9.82 13.31 12.43
N ALA A 19 10.38 13.82 11.35
CA ALA A 19 9.66 14.01 10.11
C ALA A 19 9.16 12.63 9.66
N ALA A 20 7.86 12.39 9.77
CA ALA A 20 7.21 11.30 9.08
C ALA A 20 7.29 11.64 7.58
N LEU A 21 8.34 11.17 6.91
CA LEU A 21 8.40 11.18 5.45
C LEU A 21 7.21 10.36 4.98
N ALA A 22 6.20 11.03 4.45
CA ALA A 22 5.12 10.36 3.74
C ALA A 22 5.75 9.81 2.46
N ALA A 23 5.97 8.50 2.40
CA ALA A 23 6.25 7.85 1.14
C ALA A 23 5.03 8.05 0.25
N ASP A 24 5.22 8.58 -0.96
CA ASP A 24 4.23 8.42 -2.02
C ASP A 24 4.19 6.91 -2.30
N GLN A 25 3.08 6.25 -2.02
CA GLN A 25 2.88 4.82 -2.29
C GLN A 25 2.37 4.61 -3.72
N ASP A 26 2.71 5.53 -4.61
CA ASP A 26 2.35 5.43 -6.01
C ASP A 26 3.21 4.32 -6.63
N PHE A 27 2.57 3.38 -7.32
CA PHE A 27 3.26 2.27 -7.96
C PHE A 27 2.64 1.96 -9.31
N THR A 28 3.45 1.43 -10.21
CA THR A 28 2.98 0.84 -11.46
C THR A 28 2.52 -0.59 -11.21
N LEU A 29 1.25 -0.90 -11.49
CA LEU A 29 0.70 -2.24 -11.43
C LEU A 29 0.84 -2.92 -12.79
N VAL A 30 1.44 -4.10 -12.82
CA VAL A 30 1.59 -4.93 -14.03
C VAL A 30 0.70 -6.16 -13.92
N ASN A 31 -0.15 -6.37 -14.93
CA ASN A 31 -1.03 -7.53 -14.99
C ASN A 31 -0.39 -8.70 -15.72
N HIS A 32 0.13 -9.67 -14.97
CA HIS A 32 0.67 -10.92 -15.49
C HIS A 32 -0.21 -12.14 -15.13
N THR A 33 -1.49 -11.90 -14.84
CA THR A 33 -2.46 -12.94 -14.47
C THR A 33 -2.99 -13.72 -15.69
N GLY A 34 -2.74 -13.23 -16.90
CA GLY A 34 -3.27 -13.78 -18.15
C GLY A 34 -4.73 -13.41 -18.43
N ARG A 35 -5.35 -12.53 -17.62
CA ARG A 35 -6.77 -12.15 -17.73
C ARG A 35 -6.91 -10.64 -17.60
N GLN A 36 -7.82 -10.03 -18.37
CA GLN A 36 -8.13 -8.60 -18.22
C GLN A 36 -8.70 -8.33 -16.83
N ILE A 37 -8.16 -7.31 -16.16
CA ILE A 37 -8.61 -6.81 -14.87
C ILE A 37 -9.46 -5.56 -15.11
N ASP A 38 -10.68 -5.56 -14.58
CA ASP A 38 -11.63 -4.44 -14.72
C ASP A 38 -11.63 -3.53 -13.48
N ASN A 39 -11.26 -4.05 -12.30
CA ASN A 39 -11.18 -3.25 -11.08
C ASN A 39 -10.00 -3.73 -10.22
N VAL A 40 -9.34 -2.79 -9.55
CA VAL A 40 -8.32 -3.05 -8.53
C VAL A 40 -8.73 -2.34 -7.26
N TYR A 41 -8.71 -3.06 -6.16
CA TYR A 41 -9.00 -2.51 -4.83
C TYR A 41 -7.77 -2.71 -3.96
N VAL A 42 -7.52 -1.73 -3.08
CA VAL A 42 -6.43 -1.79 -2.12
C VAL A 42 -6.97 -1.52 -0.72
N SER A 43 -6.55 -2.30 0.26
CA SER A 43 -6.95 -2.10 1.67
C SER A 43 -5.81 -2.43 2.62
N LYS A 44 -5.84 -1.84 3.83
CA LYS A 44 -4.89 -2.23 4.87
C LYS A 44 -5.10 -3.71 5.21
N VAL A 45 -4.04 -4.44 5.51
CA VAL A 45 -4.11 -5.86 5.95
C VAL A 45 -5.04 -6.06 7.17
N SER A 46 -5.22 -5.04 8.00
CA SER A 46 -6.12 -5.09 9.16
C SER A 46 -7.59 -4.78 8.84
N SER A 47 -7.90 -4.37 7.60
CA SER A 47 -9.25 -4.04 7.17
C SER A 47 -10.03 -5.30 6.84
N ASN A 48 -11.34 -5.29 7.13
CA ASN A 48 -12.26 -6.34 6.70
C ASN A 48 -13.17 -5.88 5.55
N SER A 49 -12.91 -4.70 4.99
CA SER A 49 -13.64 -4.09 3.87
C SER A 49 -12.69 -3.61 2.79
N TRP A 50 -13.16 -3.70 1.54
CA TRP A 50 -12.52 -3.11 0.38
C TRP A 50 -13.09 -1.71 0.14
N GLU A 51 -12.22 -0.76 -0.17
CA GLU A 51 -12.58 0.63 -0.48
C GLU A 51 -12.97 0.76 -1.97
N GLU A 52 -12.78 1.94 -2.57
CA GLU A 52 -13.02 2.18 -3.98
C GLU A 52 -12.02 1.49 -4.93
N ASP A 53 -12.38 1.44 -6.20
CA ASP A 53 -11.49 1.00 -7.28
C ASP A 53 -10.43 2.08 -7.55
N VAL A 54 -9.16 1.68 -7.46
CA VAL A 54 -8.01 2.58 -7.61
C VAL A 54 -7.61 2.82 -9.07
N MET A 55 -8.14 2.06 -10.04
CA MET A 55 -7.92 2.33 -11.48
C MET A 55 -8.93 3.33 -12.06
N GLY A 56 -9.97 3.70 -11.32
CA GLY A 56 -10.98 4.66 -11.77
C GLY A 56 -11.86 4.15 -12.91
N LYS A 57 -11.62 4.63 -14.15
CA LYS A 57 -12.38 4.23 -15.36
C LYS A 57 -11.60 3.30 -16.28
N ASP A 58 -10.35 3.02 -15.94
CA ASP A 58 -9.46 2.24 -16.78
C ASP A 58 -9.68 0.74 -16.56
N THR A 59 -9.35 -0.04 -17.58
CA THR A 59 -9.21 -1.50 -17.49
C THR A 59 -7.78 -1.88 -17.81
N LEU A 60 -7.31 -2.99 -17.25
CA LEU A 60 -5.94 -3.43 -17.37
C LEU A 60 -5.85 -4.79 -18.08
N ASP A 61 -5.58 -4.75 -19.38
CA ASP A 61 -5.37 -5.94 -20.21
C ASP A 61 -4.19 -6.79 -19.71
N ALA A 62 -4.22 -8.08 -20.04
CA ALA A 62 -3.10 -8.98 -19.75
C ALA A 62 -1.81 -8.50 -20.44
N GLY A 63 -0.71 -8.48 -19.68
CA GLY A 63 0.60 -8.00 -20.12
C GLY A 63 0.74 -6.48 -20.19
N LYS A 64 -0.25 -5.72 -19.69
CA LYS A 64 -0.19 -4.26 -19.60
C LYS A 64 0.07 -3.79 -18.18
N SER A 65 0.35 -2.49 -18.06
CA SER A 65 0.54 -1.81 -16.79
C SER A 65 -0.32 -0.55 -16.68
N VAL A 66 -0.59 -0.13 -15.45
CA VAL A 66 -1.27 1.12 -15.09
C VAL A 66 -0.59 1.74 -13.88
N ASP A 67 -0.53 3.06 -13.81
CA ASP A 67 -0.02 3.77 -12.64
C ASP A 67 -1.14 3.96 -11.62
N ILE A 68 -0.90 3.50 -10.40
CA ILE A 68 -1.82 3.64 -9.28
C ILE A 68 -1.33 4.80 -8.40
N SER A 69 -2.19 5.80 -8.23
CA SER A 69 -1.95 6.89 -7.27
C SER A 69 -2.62 6.60 -5.95
N PHE A 70 -1.84 6.58 -4.88
CA PHE A 70 -2.32 6.31 -3.53
C PHE A 70 -2.78 7.60 -2.85
N ALA A 71 -4.00 7.62 -2.31
CA ALA A 71 -4.50 8.82 -1.65
C ALA A 71 -3.61 9.20 -0.46
N ARG A 72 -3.08 10.44 -0.49
CA ARG A 72 -2.18 10.97 0.54
C ARG A 72 -2.92 11.14 1.86
N GLY A 73 -2.89 10.12 2.71
CA GLY A 73 -3.51 10.17 4.03
C GLY A 73 -3.37 8.86 4.80
N GLU A 74 -3.50 7.74 4.09
CA GLU A 74 -3.29 6.43 4.68
C GLU A 74 -1.81 6.05 4.69
N ARG A 75 -1.35 5.42 5.77
CA ARG A 75 0.05 5.01 5.97
C ARG A 75 0.12 3.53 6.30
N GLY A 76 1.13 2.84 5.76
CA GLY A 76 1.42 1.43 6.04
C GLY A 76 2.25 0.81 4.92
N CYS A 77 3.10 -0.16 5.22
CA CYS A 77 3.90 -0.81 4.16
C CYS A 77 3.18 -1.97 3.50
N HIS A 78 2.41 -2.71 4.29
CA HIS A 78 1.75 -3.91 3.81
C HIS A 78 0.29 -3.63 3.52
N TRP A 79 -0.14 -4.09 2.35
CA TRP A 79 -1.48 -3.89 1.83
C TRP A 79 -2.02 -5.18 1.22
N ASP A 80 -3.33 -5.30 1.23
CA ASP A 80 -4.02 -6.34 0.49
C ASP A 80 -4.56 -5.74 -0.80
N LEU A 81 -4.42 -6.49 -1.90
CA LEU A 81 -4.95 -6.14 -3.21
C LEU A 81 -6.05 -7.14 -3.57
N LEU A 82 -7.14 -6.66 -4.14
CA LEU A 82 -8.16 -7.49 -4.77
C LEU A 82 -8.39 -7.01 -6.19
N VAL A 83 -8.50 -7.96 -7.13
CA VAL A 83 -8.84 -7.66 -8.51
C VAL A 83 -10.13 -8.34 -8.91
N LYS A 84 -10.92 -7.68 -9.75
CA LYS A 84 -12.05 -8.29 -10.45
C LYS A 84 -11.74 -8.36 -11.93
N TYR A 85 -12.03 -9.50 -12.52
CA TYR A 85 -11.71 -9.76 -13.92
C TYR A 85 -12.92 -9.51 -14.82
N HIS A 86 -12.65 -9.11 -16.06
CA HIS A 86 -13.67 -8.92 -17.08
C HIS A 86 -14.56 -10.15 -17.28
N SER A 87 -13.95 -11.33 -17.32
CA SER A 87 -14.66 -12.60 -17.49
C SER A 87 -15.40 -13.07 -16.23
N GLY A 88 -15.46 -12.25 -15.18
CA GLY A 88 -16.00 -12.59 -13.87
C GLY A 88 -15.00 -13.25 -12.92
N GLY A 89 -15.38 -13.31 -11.64
CA GLY A 89 -14.52 -13.79 -10.56
C GLY A 89 -13.53 -12.75 -10.06
N GLN A 90 -12.82 -13.11 -8.99
CA GLN A 90 -11.88 -12.24 -8.29
C GLN A 90 -10.73 -13.05 -7.72
N ASP A 91 -9.59 -12.41 -7.55
CA ASP A 91 -8.42 -12.92 -6.83
C ASP A 91 -7.91 -11.84 -5.87
N SER A 92 -7.26 -12.26 -4.79
CA SER A 92 -6.68 -11.35 -3.80
C SER A 92 -5.27 -11.75 -3.40
N TRP A 93 -4.41 -10.75 -3.24
CA TRP A 93 -3.04 -10.86 -2.76
C TRP A 93 -2.94 -10.18 -1.42
N SER A 94 -2.52 -10.91 -0.39
CA SER A 94 -2.37 -10.34 0.95
C SER A 94 -0.94 -9.95 1.25
N ASN A 95 -0.78 -8.96 2.13
CA ASN A 95 0.50 -8.56 2.71
C ASN A 95 1.57 -8.10 1.68
N VAL A 96 1.14 -7.49 0.59
CA VAL A 96 2.00 -6.93 -0.46
C VAL A 96 2.71 -5.69 0.08
N ASN A 97 4.04 -5.62 -0.09
CA ASN A 97 4.85 -4.50 0.41
C ASN A 97 4.89 -3.36 -0.62
N LEU A 98 4.35 -2.19 -0.26
CA LEU A 98 4.28 -0.98 -1.08
C LEU A 98 5.18 0.18 -0.57
N CYS A 99 6.04 -0.04 0.43
CA CYS A 99 6.78 1.08 1.07
C CYS A 99 7.96 1.61 0.25
N ASP A 100 8.69 0.73 -0.42
CA ASP A 100 9.93 1.06 -1.12
C ASP A 100 9.96 0.44 -2.53
N VAL A 101 8.79 0.32 -3.15
CA VAL A 101 8.63 -0.33 -4.45
C VAL A 101 7.99 0.65 -5.42
N SER A 102 8.39 0.55 -6.67
CA SER A 102 7.86 1.34 -7.78
C SER A 102 6.96 0.51 -8.69
N THR A 103 7.10 -0.83 -8.65
CA THR A 103 6.35 -1.74 -9.49
C THR A 103 5.80 -2.90 -8.68
N VAL A 104 4.54 -3.25 -8.94
CA VAL A 104 3.91 -4.48 -8.43
C VAL A 104 3.44 -5.30 -9.62
N THR A 105 3.92 -6.54 -9.74
CA THR A 105 3.48 -7.46 -10.78
C THR A 105 2.61 -8.56 -10.19
N LEU A 106 1.37 -8.68 -10.68
CA LEU A 106 0.43 -9.71 -10.25
C LEU A 106 0.51 -10.93 -11.15
N PHE A 107 0.61 -12.11 -10.54
CA PHE A 107 0.64 -13.38 -11.25
C PHE A 107 -0.44 -14.33 -10.74
N ARG A 108 -0.89 -15.20 -11.65
CA ARG A 108 -1.78 -16.32 -11.38
C ARG A 108 -1.26 -17.55 -12.13
N ASP A 109 -1.10 -18.67 -11.45
CA ASP A 109 -0.68 -19.93 -12.09
C ASP A 109 -1.87 -20.75 -12.63
N GLU A 110 -1.57 -21.86 -13.31
CA GLU A 110 -2.57 -22.77 -13.87
C GLU A 110 -3.45 -23.46 -12.81
N ASN A 111 -2.94 -23.59 -11.58
CA ASN A 111 -3.65 -24.17 -10.44
C ASN A 111 -4.51 -23.14 -9.70
N GLY A 112 -4.43 -21.86 -10.10
CA GLY A 112 -5.13 -20.76 -9.47
C GLY A 112 -4.44 -20.18 -8.24
N HIS A 113 -3.18 -20.52 -7.98
CA HIS A 113 -2.40 -19.81 -6.97
C HIS A 113 -2.01 -18.42 -7.48
N VAL A 114 -1.99 -17.47 -6.55
CA VAL A 114 -1.71 -16.07 -6.83
C VAL A 114 -0.48 -15.62 -6.06
N ARG A 115 0.34 -14.78 -6.70
CA ARG A 115 1.52 -14.15 -6.09
C ARG A 115 1.72 -12.74 -6.63
N ALA A 116 2.30 -11.87 -5.82
CA ALA A 116 2.68 -10.52 -6.20
C ALA A 116 4.19 -10.37 -5.99
N ASP A 117 4.86 -9.86 -7.00
CA ASP A 117 6.27 -9.46 -6.90
C ASP A 117 6.31 -7.93 -6.80
N SER A 118 7.11 -7.40 -5.87
CA SER A 118 7.22 -5.97 -5.61
C SER A 118 8.69 -5.55 -5.75
N GLU A 119 8.96 -4.59 -6.63
CA GLU A 119 10.29 -4.17 -7.07
C GLU A 119 10.52 -2.66 -6.97
#